data_AF-D7TC54-F1
#
_entry.id   AF-D7TC54-F1
#
_cell.length_a   1.000
_cell.length_b   1.000
_cell.length_c   1.000
_cell.angle_alpha   90.00
_cell.angle_beta   90.00
_cell.angle_gamma   90.00
#
_symmetry.space_group_name_H-M   'P 1'
#
loop_
_entity.id
_entity.type
_entity.pdbx_description
1 polymer ?
#
loop_
_entity_poly.entity_id
_entity_poly.type
_entity_poly.pdbx_seq_one_letter_code
_entity_poly.pdbx_strand_id
1 'polypeptide(L)'
;MSAIVCGKRSFFEDLPTTPPVSKRIRCSSSSPVRFSPPRSISASPSQSQSTASQASVLDHLRALFPDMDKQFLEKALEECGNDLDSTIKSLNELRLGSAQNNLGFGAGTSDVGLETKVQLQSQGVAATNGEVVSSEDPSAPKNLSMDGAEWVELFVREMMSASNMDDARARASRALEVLEKSICARASAEAAQSFHQENLMLKEQVEALLQENIILKRAVSIQHERQKESEERNQELQHLKQVVTQYQEQLRTLEVNNYALSMHLRQAQQSSSIPGHFHPDVF
;
A
#
# COMPACT_ATOMS: atom_id res chain seq x y z
N MET A 1 25.40 38.26 33.32
CA MET A 1 24.86 38.87 32.09
C MET A 1 23.66 38.01 31.69
N SER A 2 22.48 38.18 32.28
CA SER A 2 21.39 39.12 31.92
C SER A 2 21.04 39.00 30.43
N ALA A 3 19.82 38.66 30.00
CA ALA A 3 18.52 39.13 30.51
C ALA A 3 17.38 38.12 30.32
N ILE A 4 16.48 38.14 31.31
CA ILE A 4 15.08 37.68 31.27
C ILE A 4 14.26 38.94 30.95
N VAL A 5 13.28 38.86 30.04
CA VAL A 5 12.26 39.91 29.86
C VAL A 5 10.90 39.36 30.28
N CYS A 6 10.21 40.19 31.05
CA CYS A 6 9.03 39.92 31.86
C CYS A 6 7.95 40.96 31.53
N GLY A 7 6.66 40.63 31.77
CA GLY A 7 5.54 41.58 31.97
C GLY A 7 4.58 41.71 30.77
N LYS A 8 3.25 41.65 30.88
CA LYS A 8 2.25 41.99 31.94
C LYS A 8 1.07 40.98 31.83
N ARG A 9 0.38 40.42 32.84
CA ARG A 9 -0.30 40.88 34.08
C ARG A 9 -1.47 41.87 33.87
N SER A 10 -2.69 41.36 34.08
CA SER A 10 -3.85 42.06 34.63
C SER A 10 -4.57 41.09 35.58
N PHE A 11 -4.85 41.56 36.79
CA PHE A 11 -5.42 40.86 37.94
C PHE A 11 -6.64 41.64 38.45
N PHE A 12 -7.65 40.95 38.97
CA PHE A 12 -8.44 41.26 40.18
C PHE A 12 -9.49 40.13 40.35
N GLU A 13 -9.41 39.22 41.33
CA GLU A 13 -9.93 39.32 42.73
C GLU A 13 -11.41 39.76 42.74
N ASP A 14 -12.41 39.03 43.25
CA ASP A 14 -12.49 38.33 44.54
C ASP A 14 -13.68 37.31 44.58
N LEU A 15 -13.51 36.21 45.33
CA LEU A 15 -14.49 35.14 45.69
C LEU A 15 -15.27 35.55 46.98
N PRO A 16 -16.21 34.78 47.62
CA PRO A 16 -16.48 33.32 47.58
C PRO A 16 -17.99 32.95 47.46
N THR A 17 -18.44 31.71 47.24
CA THR A 17 -18.59 30.65 48.27
C THR A 17 -18.98 29.32 47.60
N THR A 18 -18.27 28.26 47.98
CA THR A 18 -18.36 26.83 47.62
C THR A 18 -19.31 26.06 48.58
N PRO A 19 -19.48 24.70 48.55
CA PRO A 19 -19.46 23.63 47.52
C PRO A 19 -20.70 22.66 47.72
N PRO A 20 -20.80 21.34 47.34
CA PRO A 20 -19.75 20.46 46.79
C PRO A 20 -20.11 19.27 45.83
N VAL A 21 -19.03 18.62 45.36
CA VAL A 21 -18.79 17.16 45.14
C VAL A 21 -19.08 16.48 43.77
N SER A 22 -17.96 16.23 43.06
CA SER A 22 -17.41 14.98 42.48
C SER A 22 -18.01 14.21 41.29
N LYS A 23 -17.14 14.13 40.25
CA LYS A 23 -16.60 12.95 39.51
C LYS A 23 -17.56 11.99 38.80
N ARG A 24 -17.36 11.79 37.47
CA ARG A 24 -16.89 10.52 36.84
C ARG A 24 -17.27 10.37 35.34
N ILE A 25 -16.23 10.30 34.49
CA ILE A 25 -15.91 9.32 33.41
C ILE A 25 -16.94 8.96 32.29
N ARG A 26 -16.37 8.94 31.06
CA ARG A 26 -16.56 8.06 29.86
C ARG A 26 -17.54 8.43 28.75
N CYS A 27 -16.96 8.33 27.55
CA CYS A 27 -17.57 8.17 26.24
C CYS A 27 -18.69 7.13 26.21
N SER A 28 -19.77 7.41 25.46
CA SER A 28 -20.58 6.38 24.81
C SER A 28 -21.26 6.96 23.56
N SER A 29 -21.03 6.24 22.46
CA SER A 29 -21.62 6.41 21.14
C SER A 29 -23.12 6.14 21.19
N SER A 30 -23.90 6.95 20.49
CA SER A 30 -25.33 6.78 20.28
C SER A 30 -25.56 6.20 18.89
N SER A 31 -26.01 4.94 18.81
CA SER A 31 -26.68 4.38 17.63
C SER A 31 -27.84 3.49 18.06
N PRO A 32 -28.98 3.51 17.33
CA PRO A 32 -30.25 2.99 17.82
C PRO A 32 -30.51 1.50 17.52
N VAL A 33 -31.32 0.95 18.41
CA VAL A 33 -32.00 -0.35 18.44
C VAL A 33 -32.54 -0.83 17.08
N ARG A 34 -32.19 -2.06 16.68
CA ARG A 34 -33.09 -2.95 15.90
C ARG A 34 -33.02 -4.40 16.40
N PHE A 35 -34.19 -4.83 16.88
CA PHE A 35 -34.73 -6.16 17.13
C PHE A 35 -33.89 -7.41 16.81
N SER A 36 -33.73 -8.28 17.81
CA SER A 36 -33.40 -9.71 17.66
C SER A 36 -34.69 -10.57 17.61
N PRO A 37 -34.73 -11.69 16.87
CA PRO A 37 -35.65 -12.80 17.13
C PRO A 37 -35.02 -13.87 18.07
N PRO A 38 -35.83 -14.73 18.73
CA PRO A 38 -35.38 -15.53 19.86
C PRO A 38 -34.66 -16.84 19.47
N ARG A 39 -33.74 -17.24 20.35
CA ARG A 39 -33.04 -18.53 20.40
C ARG A 39 -34.02 -19.66 20.75
N SER A 40 -33.96 -20.77 20.01
CA SER A 40 -34.42 -22.08 20.49
C SER A 40 -33.21 -22.94 20.87
N ILE A 41 -33.37 -23.71 21.93
CA ILE A 41 -32.34 -24.42 22.68
C ILE A 41 -32.37 -25.91 22.26
N SER A 42 -31.20 -26.55 22.27
CA SER A 42 -30.96 -28.01 22.35
C SER A 42 -30.69 -28.77 21.04
N ALA A 43 -29.41 -28.87 20.65
CA ALA A 43 -28.70 -30.13 20.36
C ALA A 43 -27.20 -29.86 20.11
N SER A 44 -26.38 -30.86 20.42
CA SER A 44 -24.90 -30.91 20.48
C SER A 44 -24.16 -30.55 19.16
N PRO A 45 -22.80 -30.42 19.18
CA PRO A 45 -22.05 -29.43 18.40
C PRO A 45 -21.57 -29.93 17.02
N SER A 46 -21.12 -28.96 16.22
CA SER A 46 -20.31 -29.08 15.00
C SER A 46 -21.11 -29.17 13.70
N GLN A 47 -21.18 -28.05 12.94
CA GLN A 47 -21.13 -27.98 11.45
C GLN A 47 -21.66 -26.66 10.84
N SER A 48 -22.32 -25.77 11.59
CA SER A 48 -23.02 -24.62 11.00
C SER A 48 -22.23 -23.30 10.88
N GLN A 49 -20.97 -23.24 11.31
CA GLN A 49 -20.13 -22.03 11.16
C GLN A 49 -19.32 -21.98 9.85
N SER A 50 -19.19 -23.09 9.09
CA SER A 50 -18.42 -23.09 7.84
C SER A 50 -19.23 -22.57 6.64
N THR A 51 -20.54 -22.82 6.59
CA THR A 51 -21.33 -22.59 5.37
C THR A 51 -21.59 -21.11 5.07
N ALA A 52 -21.80 -20.27 6.11
CA ALA A 52 -21.96 -18.83 5.92
C ALA A 52 -20.66 -18.16 5.46
N SER A 53 -19.52 -18.63 5.98
CA SER A 53 -18.19 -18.17 5.58
C SER A 53 -17.86 -18.62 4.14
N GLN A 54 -18.18 -19.86 3.79
CA GLN A 54 -18.00 -20.40 2.43
C GLN A 54 -18.82 -19.64 1.38
N ALA A 55 -20.06 -19.24 1.69
CA ALA A 55 -20.87 -18.45 0.77
C ALA A 55 -20.21 -17.12 0.39
N SER A 56 -19.63 -16.41 1.38
CA SER A 56 -18.93 -15.14 1.14
C SER A 56 -17.64 -15.30 0.33
N VAL A 57 -16.93 -16.42 0.53
CA VAL A 57 -15.70 -16.75 -0.23
C VAL A 57 -16.03 -17.10 -1.68
N LEU A 58 -17.12 -17.84 -1.92
CA LEU A 58 -17.59 -18.16 -3.27
C LEU A 58 -18.09 -16.94 -4.03
N ASP A 59 -18.75 -16.00 -3.35
CA ASP A 59 -19.17 -14.74 -3.96
C ASP A 59 -17.97 -13.86 -4.34
N HIS A 60 -16.90 -13.89 -3.53
CA HIS A 60 -15.64 -13.22 -3.85
C HIS A 60 -14.94 -13.86 -5.07
N LEU A 61 -14.85 -15.18 -5.12
CA LEU A 61 -14.29 -15.91 -6.27
C LEU A 61 -15.08 -15.67 -7.56
N ARG A 62 -16.42 -15.58 -7.48
CA ARG A 62 -17.27 -15.25 -8.64
C ARG A 62 -17.00 -13.84 -9.17
N ALA A 63 -16.68 -12.89 -8.29
CA ALA A 63 -16.32 -11.53 -8.69
C ALA A 63 -14.95 -11.48 -9.40
N LEU A 64 -13.98 -12.31 -8.97
CA LEU A 64 -12.65 -12.40 -9.58
C LEU A 64 -12.63 -13.20 -10.88
N PHE A 65 -13.53 -14.17 -11.02
CA PHE A 65 -13.62 -15.05 -12.19
C PHE A 65 -15.05 -15.09 -12.78
N PRO A 66 -15.51 -14.02 -13.45
CA PRO A 66 -16.87 -13.93 -13.99
C PRO A 66 -17.16 -14.97 -15.09
N ASP A 67 -16.12 -15.41 -15.80
CA ASP A 67 -16.24 -16.35 -16.93
C ASP A 67 -16.30 -17.83 -16.50
N MET A 68 -16.18 -18.11 -15.19
CA MET A 68 -16.04 -19.47 -14.64
C MET A 68 -17.32 -19.94 -13.97
N ASP A 69 -17.69 -21.20 -14.19
CA ASP A 69 -18.90 -21.81 -13.63
C ASP A 69 -18.81 -21.97 -12.10
N LYS A 70 -19.92 -21.73 -11.42
CA LYS A 70 -20.05 -21.75 -9.96
C LYS A 70 -19.67 -23.11 -9.37
N GLN A 71 -20.07 -24.21 -10.02
CA GLN A 71 -19.75 -25.57 -9.57
C GLN A 71 -18.24 -25.86 -9.62
N PHE A 72 -17.54 -25.24 -10.58
CA PHE A 72 -16.10 -25.38 -10.72
C PHE A 72 -15.35 -24.61 -9.62
N LEU A 73 -15.81 -23.39 -9.31
CA LEU A 73 -15.26 -22.59 -8.21
C LEU A 73 -15.43 -23.28 -6.85
N GLU A 74 -16.59 -23.92 -6.62
CA GLU A 74 -16.88 -24.67 -5.40
C GLU A 74 -15.98 -25.90 -5.25
N LYS A 75 -15.79 -26.65 -6.34
CA LYS A 75 -14.89 -27.81 -6.36
C LYS A 75 -13.42 -27.42 -6.13
N ALA A 76 -12.95 -26.34 -6.77
CA ALA A 76 -11.58 -25.84 -6.59
C ALA A 76 -11.33 -25.37 -5.15
N LEU A 77 -12.32 -24.74 -4.52
CA LEU A 77 -12.26 -24.32 -3.13
C LEU A 77 -12.20 -25.52 -2.18
N GLU A 78 -12.94 -26.59 -2.47
CA GLU A 78 -12.92 -27.82 -1.70
C GLU A 78 -11.57 -28.55 -1.83
N GLU A 79 -11.00 -28.59 -3.04
CA GLU A 79 -9.70 -29.21 -3.34
C GLU A 79 -8.53 -28.43 -2.71
N CYS A 80 -8.66 -27.11 -2.56
CA CYS A 80 -7.70 -26.25 -1.87
C CYS A 80 -7.96 -26.12 -0.35
N GLY A 81 -8.82 -26.96 0.24
CA GLY A 81 -9.03 -27.01 1.68
C GLY A 81 -9.71 -25.76 2.27
N ASN A 82 -10.57 -25.09 1.49
CA ASN A 82 -11.22 -23.81 1.82
C ASN A 82 -10.27 -22.63 2.00
N ASP A 83 -9.02 -22.73 1.53
CA ASP A 83 -8.08 -21.61 1.52
C ASP A 83 -8.27 -20.76 0.25
N LEU A 84 -8.64 -19.49 0.44
CA LEU A 84 -8.96 -18.57 -0.66
C LEU A 84 -7.72 -18.30 -1.52
N ASP A 85 -6.55 -18.10 -0.91
CA ASP A 85 -5.33 -17.74 -1.63
C ASP A 85 -4.82 -18.90 -2.50
N SER A 86 -4.82 -20.12 -1.97
CA SER A 86 -4.50 -21.33 -2.73
C SER A 86 -5.48 -21.57 -3.88
N THR A 87 -6.78 -21.31 -3.65
CA THR A 87 -7.83 -21.44 -4.68
C THR A 87 -7.63 -20.43 -5.82
N ILE A 88 -7.39 -19.16 -5.49
CA ILE A 88 -7.11 -18.11 -6.49
C ILE A 88 -5.87 -18.45 -7.31
N LYS A 89 -4.81 -18.97 -6.67
CA LYS A 89 -3.58 -19.36 -7.36
C LYS A 89 -3.83 -20.52 -8.33
N SER A 90 -4.53 -21.57 -7.90
CA SER A 90 -4.88 -22.73 -8.74
C SER A 90 -5.75 -22.34 -9.94
N LEU A 91 -6.76 -21.50 -9.74
CA LEU A 91 -7.64 -21.02 -10.81
C LEU A 91 -6.89 -20.16 -11.84
N ASN A 92 -5.94 -19.33 -11.39
CA ASN A 92 -5.09 -18.55 -12.29
C ASN A 92 -4.12 -19.45 -13.07
N GLU A 93 -3.51 -20.45 -12.44
CA GLU A 93 -2.67 -21.44 -13.12
C GLU A 93 -3.45 -22.21 -14.19
N LEU A 94 -4.72 -22.54 -13.95
CA LEU A 94 -5.60 -23.16 -14.94
C LEU A 94 -5.94 -22.23 -16.11
N ARG A 95 -6.21 -20.95 -15.85
CA ARG A 95 -6.44 -19.93 -16.89
C ARG A 95 -5.20 -19.76 -17.78
N LEU A 96 -4.02 -19.72 -17.17
CA LEU A 96 -2.74 -19.61 -17.86
C LEU A 96 -2.38 -20.90 -18.60
N GLY A 97 -2.61 -22.07 -17.99
CA GLY A 97 -2.41 -23.38 -18.59
C GLY A 97 -3.35 -23.65 -19.77
N SER A 98 -4.59 -23.14 -19.74
CA SER A 98 -5.51 -23.20 -20.88
C SER A 98 -5.08 -22.32 -22.06
N ALA A 99 -4.37 -21.22 -21.81
CA ALA A 99 -3.76 -20.42 -22.87
C ALA A 99 -2.50 -21.13 -23.43
N GLN A 100 -1.73 -21.80 -22.56
CA GLN A 100 -0.53 -22.54 -22.93
C GLN A 100 -0.84 -23.83 -23.73
N ASN A 101 -1.94 -24.52 -23.41
CA ASN A 101 -2.32 -25.78 -24.06
C ASN A 101 -2.97 -25.59 -25.45
N ASN A 102 -3.36 -24.36 -25.82
CA ASN A 102 -3.75 -24.01 -27.19
C ASN A 102 -2.55 -23.67 -28.08
N LEU A 103 -1.33 -23.60 -27.52
CA LEU A 103 -0.07 -23.52 -28.24
C LEU A 103 0.63 -24.88 -28.16
N GLY A 104 0.01 -25.87 -28.80
CA GLY A 104 0.57 -27.20 -28.90
C GLY A 104 1.87 -27.23 -29.71
N PHE A 105 2.88 -27.81 -29.05
CA PHE A 105 3.89 -28.70 -29.64
C PHE A 105 5.18 -28.08 -30.20
N GLY A 106 6.22 -28.08 -29.36
CA GLY A 106 7.62 -27.90 -29.75
C GLY A 106 8.55 -28.31 -28.62
N ALA A 107 8.94 -29.59 -28.63
CA ALA A 107 9.86 -30.20 -27.69
C ALA A 107 11.21 -29.46 -27.57
N GLY A 108 11.85 -29.53 -26.40
CA GLY A 108 13.26 -29.14 -26.29
C GLY A 108 13.73 -28.90 -24.86
N THR A 109 14.14 -29.97 -24.20
CA THR A 109 14.96 -30.00 -22.99
C THR A 109 16.23 -29.16 -23.13
N SER A 110 16.57 -28.34 -22.12
CA SER A 110 17.87 -28.43 -21.41
C SER A 110 18.12 -27.22 -20.51
N ASP A 111 18.32 -27.56 -19.25
CA ASP A 111 19.09 -26.92 -18.20
C ASP A 111 20.37 -26.16 -18.66
N VAL A 112 20.66 -25.06 -17.97
CA VAL A 112 21.96 -24.63 -17.39
C VAL A 112 22.00 -23.10 -17.29
N GLY A 113 22.20 -22.62 -16.06
CA GLY A 113 22.30 -21.20 -15.74
C GLY A 113 23.61 -20.54 -16.19
N LEU A 114 23.66 -19.22 -16.04
CA LEU A 114 24.67 -18.51 -15.26
C LEU A 114 24.41 -17.00 -15.36
N GLU A 115 24.59 -16.35 -14.22
CA GLU A 115 24.58 -14.91 -14.04
C GLU A 115 25.64 -14.22 -14.91
N THR A 116 25.46 -12.92 -15.19
CA THR A 116 26.31 -11.81 -14.71
C THR A 116 26.35 -10.67 -15.75
N LYS A 117 26.22 -9.45 -15.22
CA LYS A 117 26.94 -8.22 -15.63
C LYS A 117 26.28 -7.25 -16.62
N VAL A 118 25.67 -6.24 -15.99
CA VAL A 118 25.70 -4.82 -16.35
C VAL A 118 26.97 -4.41 -17.13
N GLN A 119 26.79 -3.78 -18.29
CA GLN A 119 27.72 -2.72 -18.74
C GLN A 119 27.02 -1.75 -19.70
N LEU A 120 26.66 -0.57 -19.17
CA LEU A 120 26.51 0.64 -19.96
C LEU A 120 27.83 0.95 -20.68
N GLN A 121 27.78 1.24 -21.97
CA GLN A 121 28.78 2.08 -22.60
C GLN A 121 28.14 3.04 -23.60
N SER A 122 28.31 4.31 -23.23
CA SER A 122 28.07 5.51 -24.00
C SER A 122 29.20 5.69 -25.01
N GLN A 123 28.88 6.03 -26.26
CA GLN A 123 29.85 6.61 -27.18
C GLN A 123 29.16 7.67 -28.04
N GLY A 124 29.27 8.92 -27.61
CA GLY A 124 29.07 10.07 -28.47
C GLY A 124 30.34 10.34 -29.29
N VAL A 125 30.16 10.66 -30.57
CA VAL A 125 31.11 11.47 -31.34
C VAL A 125 30.29 12.46 -32.16
N ALA A 126 30.59 13.74 -31.95
CA ALA A 126 29.98 14.88 -32.61
C ALA A 126 30.76 15.28 -33.88
N ALA A 127 29.97 15.74 -34.85
CA ALA A 127 30.23 16.83 -35.78
C ALA A 127 31.37 16.71 -36.81
N THR A 128 30.97 16.54 -38.07
CA THR A 128 31.48 17.34 -39.19
C THR A 128 30.32 17.71 -40.13
N ASN A 129 29.95 18.99 -40.16
CA ASN A 129 29.08 19.57 -41.17
C ASN A 129 29.91 19.88 -42.44
N GLY A 130 29.31 19.67 -43.61
CA GLY A 130 29.90 20.03 -44.90
C GLY A 130 29.04 19.61 -46.09
N GLU A 131 27.87 20.26 -46.21
CA GLU A 131 27.18 20.74 -47.42
C GLU A 131 27.21 19.98 -48.78
N VAL A 132 26.04 20.04 -49.43
CA VAL A 132 25.73 19.84 -50.87
C VAL A 132 25.53 18.40 -51.36
N VAL A 133 24.27 18.01 -51.55
CA VAL A 133 23.61 17.87 -52.87
C VAL A 133 22.18 17.38 -52.64
N SER A 134 21.24 18.19 -53.11
CA SER A 134 19.83 17.86 -53.30
C SER A 134 19.70 16.60 -54.15
N SER A 135 18.99 15.60 -53.64
CA SER A 135 18.35 14.61 -54.50
C SER A 135 16.93 14.41 -53.97
N GLU A 136 16.04 15.23 -54.53
CA GLU A 136 14.60 15.03 -54.46
C GLU A 136 14.28 13.65 -55.04
N ASP A 137 13.84 12.74 -54.18
CA ASP A 137 13.13 11.53 -54.60
C ASP A 137 11.65 11.91 -54.81
N PRO A 138 11.14 11.94 -56.05
CA PRO A 138 9.79 12.38 -56.33
C PRO A 138 8.87 11.16 -56.43
N SER A 139 8.67 10.41 -55.34
CA SER A 139 7.63 9.37 -55.33
C SER A 139 7.11 8.96 -53.94
N ALA A 140 7.12 9.86 -52.96
CA ALA A 140 6.22 9.71 -51.82
C ALA A 140 4.84 10.27 -52.23
N PRO A 141 3.77 9.47 -52.36
CA PRO A 141 2.44 10.03 -52.50
C PRO A 141 2.20 10.82 -51.22
N LYS A 142 2.10 12.15 -51.36
CA LYS A 142 1.55 13.01 -50.31
C LYS A 142 0.23 12.36 -49.92
N ASN A 143 0.18 11.70 -48.76
CA ASN A 143 -1.06 11.28 -48.15
C ASN A 143 -1.78 12.56 -47.77
N LEU A 144 -2.44 13.16 -48.77
CA LEU A 144 -3.39 14.23 -48.58
C LEU A 144 -4.41 13.62 -47.64
N SER A 145 -4.50 14.17 -46.43
CA SER A 145 -5.67 14.01 -45.57
C SER A 145 -6.83 14.67 -46.28
N MET A 146 -7.28 14.02 -47.36
CA MET A 146 -8.34 14.44 -48.23
C MET A 146 -9.64 13.98 -47.58
N ASP A 147 -10.57 14.91 -47.43
CA ASP A 147 -11.85 14.65 -46.80
C ASP A 147 -12.73 13.76 -47.68
N GLY A 148 -13.72 13.09 -47.08
CA GLY A 148 -14.63 12.20 -47.81
C GLY A 148 -15.34 12.91 -48.97
N ALA A 149 -15.72 14.19 -48.78
CA ALA A 149 -16.35 15.00 -49.83
C ALA A 149 -15.40 15.26 -51.01
N GLU A 150 -14.13 15.54 -50.73
CA GLU A 150 -13.11 15.78 -51.75
C GLU A 150 -12.85 14.50 -52.56
N TRP A 151 -12.80 13.34 -51.90
CA TRP A 151 -12.69 12.03 -52.58
C TRP A 151 -13.86 11.76 -53.53
N VAL A 152 -15.08 12.09 -53.13
CA VAL A 152 -16.27 11.95 -53.99
C VAL A 152 -16.18 12.87 -55.20
N GLU A 153 -15.77 14.13 -55.02
CA GLU A 153 -15.59 15.06 -56.13
C GLU A 153 -14.49 14.62 -57.10
N LEU A 154 -13.35 14.14 -56.59
CA LEU A 154 -12.26 13.63 -57.40
C LEU A 154 -12.68 12.37 -58.18
N PHE A 155 -13.41 11.47 -57.54
CA PHE A 155 -13.92 10.26 -58.16
C PHE A 155 -14.92 10.57 -59.29
N VAL A 156 -15.90 11.44 -59.04
CA VAL A 156 -16.89 11.85 -60.04
C VAL A 156 -16.21 12.58 -61.20
N ARG A 157 -15.25 13.48 -60.91
CA ARG A 157 -14.49 14.20 -61.95
C ARG A 157 -13.69 13.26 -62.85
N GLU A 158 -13.05 12.25 -62.28
CA GLU A 158 -12.30 11.25 -63.05
C GLU A 158 -13.20 10.34 -63.89
N MET A 159 -14.40 10.00 -63.42
CA MET A 159 -15.34 9.23 -64.25
C MET A 159 -15.93 10.08 -65.38
N MET A 160 -16.22 11.37 -65.13
CA MET A 160 -16.76 12.30 -66.12
C MET A 160 -15.77 12.62 -67.25
N SER A 161 -14.47 12.42 -67.03
CA SER A 161 -13.41 12.63 -68.03
C SER A 161 -13.10 11.37 -68.86
N ALA A 162 -13.76 10.25 -68.59
CA ALA A 162 -13.50 8.99 -69.27
C ALA A 162 -14.00 8.99 -70.73
N SER A 163 -13.20 8.44 -71.63
CA SER A 163 -13.53 8.39 -73.07
C SER A 163 -14.51 7.27 -73.44
N ASN A 164 -14.59 6.22 -72.63
CA ASN A 164 -15.50 5.09 -72.79
C ASN A 164 -15.69 4.35 -71.45
N MET A 165 -16.59 3.36 -71.43
CA MET A 165 -16.95 2.62 -70.23
C MET A 165 -15.77 1.84 -69.62
N ASP A 166 -14.87 1.29 -70.43
CA ASP A 166 -13.73 0.53 -69.92
C ASP A 166 -12.66 1.45 -69.32
N ASP A 167 -12.44 2.64 -69.90
CA ASP A 167 -11.61 3.70 -69.30
C ASP A 167 -12.20 4.19 -67.97
N ALA A 168 -13.52 4.38 -67.89
CA ALA A 168 -14.19 4.74 -66.65
C ALA A 168 -14.00 3.68 -65.55
N ARG A 169 -14.11 2.39 -65.89
CA ARG A 169 -13.83 1.28 -64.95
C ARG A 169 -12.38 1.26 -64.50
N ALA A 170 -11.43 1.43 -65.42
CA ALA A 170 -10.00 1.47 -65.08
C ALA A 170 -9.67 2.66 -64.16
N ARG A 171 -10.26 3.83 -64.41
CA ARG A 171 -10.13 5.02 -63.56
C ARG A 171 -10.75 4.81 -62.19
N ALA A 172 -11.96 4.27 -62.13
CA ALA A 172 -12.63 3.96 -60.87
C ALA A 172 -11.82 2.96 -60.02
N SER A 173 -11.29 1.90 -60.64
CA SER A 173 -10.45 0.93 -59.96
C SER A 173 -9.20 1.58 -59.35
N ARG A 174 -8.49 2.42 -60.11
CA ARG A 174 -7.30 3.13 -59.60
C ARG A 174 -7.66 4.09 -58.47
N ALA A 175 -8.74 4.87 -58.61
CA ALA A 175 -9.15 5.81 -57.59
C ALA A 175 -9.54 5.11 -56.27
N LEU A 176 -10.24 3.97 -56.34
CA LEU A 176 -10.59 3.17 -55.17
C LEU A 176 -9.36 2.51 -54.53
N GLU A 177 -8.39 2.06 -55.32
CA GLU A 177 -7.14 1.49 -54.78
C GLU A 177 -6.32 2.55 -54.01
N VAL A 178 -6.26 3.79 -54.52
CA VAL A 178 -5.59 4.88 -53.79
C VAL A 178 -6.38 5.25 -52.53
N LEU A 179 -7.71 5.26 -52.59
CA LEU A 179 -8.56 5.49 -51.41
C LEU A 179 -8.30 4.41 -50.35
N GLU A 180 -8.30 3.13 -50.72
CA GLU A 180 -8.02 2.01 -49.81
C GLU A 180 -6.65 2.17 -49.14
N LYS A 181 -5.60 2.44 -49.93
CA LYS A 181 -4.25 2.70 -49.41
C LYS A 181 -4.23 3.88 -48.43
N SER A 182 -4.98 4.95 -48.73
CA SER A 182 -5.06 6.13 -47.85
C SER A 182 -5.80 5.83 -46.54
N ILE A 183 -6.86 5.01 -46.57
CA ILE A 183 -7.61 4.59 -45.38
C ILE A 183 -6.74 3.69 -44.52
N CYS A 184 -6.10 2.68 -45.12
CA CYS A 184 -5.21 1.76 -44.42
C CYS A 184 -4.02 2.49 -43.78
N ALA A 185 -3.40 3.43 -44.49
CA ALA A 185 -2.30 4.23 -43.95
C ALA A 185 -2.74 5.09 -42.75
N ARG A 186 -3.91 5.73 -42.86
CA ARG A 186 -4.48 6.56 -41.80
C ARG A 186 -4.84 5.74 -40.56
N ALA A 187 -5.57 4.64 -40.74
CA ALA A 187 -5.94 3.73 -39.66
C ALA A 187 -4.70 3.16 -38.95
N SER A 188 -3.66 2.82 -39.71
CA SER A 188 -2.38 2.35 -39.15
C SER A 188 -1.67 3.44 -38.35
N ALA A 189 -1.66 4.68 -38.85
CA ALA A 189 -1.06 5.82 -38.15
C ALA A 189 -1.81 6.17 -36.86
N GLU A 190 -3.15 6.18 -36.90
CA GLU A 190 -4.00 6.40 -35.72
C GLU A 190 -3.83 5.28 -34.67
N ALA A 191 -3.74 4.02 -35.10
CA ALA A 191 -3.44 2.89 -34.22
C ALA A 191 -2.05 3.02 -33.58
N ALA A 192 -1.03 3.41 -34.36
CA ALA A 192 0.32 3.63 -33.83
C ALA A 192 0.38 4.81 -32.85
N GLN A 193 -0.34 5.90 -33.14
CA GLN A 193 -0.42 7.07 -32.28
C GLN A 193 -1.14 6.77 -30.97
N SER A 194 -2.30 6.12 -31.02
CA SER A 194 -3.07 5.74 -29.83
C SER A 194 -2.27 4.77 -28.94
N PHE A 195 -1.63 3.76 -29.54
CA PHE A 195 -0.72 2.86 -28.83
C PHE A 195 0.44 3.61 -28.17
N HIS A 196 1.06 4.56 -28.88
CA HIS A 196 2.15 5.35 -28.33
C HIS A 196 1.71 6.22 -27.14
N GLN A 197 0.53 6.84 -27.24
CA GLN A 197 -0.06 7.64 -26.18
C GLN A 197 -0.39 6.80 -24.95
N GLU A 198 -0.99 5.62 -25.12
CA GLU A 198 -1.26 4.68 -24.03
C GLU A 198 0.04 4.22 -23.38
N ASN A 199 1.07 3.90 -24.17
CA ASN A 199 2.36 3.48 -23.65
C ASN A 199 3.04 4.57 -22.80
N LEU A 200 2.93 5.83 -23.21
CA LEU A 200 3.41 6.98 -22.44
C LEU A 200 2.65 7.10 -21.11
N MET A 201 1.32 7.05 -21.14
CA MET A 201 0.49 7.14 -19.94
C MET A 201 0.79 5.99 -18.95
N LEU A 202 0.94 4.76 -19.46
CA LEU A 202 1.31 3.61 -18.63
C LEU A 202 2.70 3.77 -18.01
N LYS A 203 3.68 4.30 -18.75
CA LYS A 203 5.02 4.59 -18.21
C LYS A 203 4.97 5.63 -17.10
N GLU A 204 4.22 6.72 -17.29
CA GLU A 204 4.03 7.75 -16.26
C GLU A 204 3.37 7.19 -15.00
N GLN A 205 2.35 6.32 -15.15
CA GLN A 205 1.70 5.66 -14.01
C GLN A 205 2.66 4.73 -13.28
N VAL A 206 3.46 3.94 -14.00
CA VAL A 206 4.48 3.07 -13.39
C VAL A 206 5.53 3.89 -12.63
N GLU A 207 5.98 5.01 -13.19
CA GLU A 207 6.92 5.90 -12.51
C GLU A 207 6.32 6.49 -11.24
N ALA A 208 5.07 6.96 -11.28
CA ALA A 208 4.37 7.46 -10.10
C ALA A 208 4.27 6.40 -8.99
N LEU A 209 3.87 5.17 -9.35
CA LEU A 209 3.80 4.06 -8.40
C LEU A 209 5.17 3.70 -7.80
N LEU A 210 6.25 3.80 -8.57
CA LEU A 210 7.61 3.59 -8.05
C LEU A 210 8.00 4.68 -7.04
N GLN A 211 7.67 5.94 -7.30
CA GLN A 211 7.92 7.04 -6.37
C GLN A 211 7.13 6.84 -5.06
N GLU A 212 5.86 6.48 -5.15
CA GLU A 212 5.04 6.14 -3.98
C GLU A 212 5.61 4.96 -3.19
N ASN A 213 6.08 3.91 -3.88
CA ASN A 213 6.70 2.76 -3.24
C ASN A 213 7.97 3.13 -2.46
N ILE A 214 8.77 4.07 -2.98
CA ILE A 214 9.96 4.60 -2.28
C ILE A 214 9.54 5.36 -1.03
N ILE A 215 8.52 6.21 -1.13
CA ILE A 215 7.99 6.97 0.03
C ILE A 215 7.47 6.01 1.10
N LEU A 216 6.70 4.99 0.70
CA LEU A 216 6.17 3.98 1.61
C LEU A 216 7.29 3.18 2.28
N LYS A 217 8.31 2.73 1.54
CA LYS A 217 9.48 2.05 2.10
C LYS A 217 10.18 2.92 3.14
N ARG A 218 10.38 4.20 2.84
CA ARG A 218 10.98 5.16 3.79
C ARG A 218 10.12 5.33 5.04
N ALA A 219 8.80 5.45 4.89
CA ALA A 219 7.87 5.58 6.01
C ALA A 219 7.90 4.34 6.90
N VAL A 220 7.92 3.14 6.31
CA VAL A 220 8.02 1.87 7.05
C VAL A 220 9.33 1.78 7.82
N SER A 221 10.47 2.16 7.21
CA SER A 221 11.76 2.18 7.91
C SER A 221 11.76 3.11 9.12
N ILE A 222 11.21 4.32 8.97
CA ILE A 222 11.08 5.28 10.08
C ILE A 222 10.14 4.73 11.17
N GLN A 223 9.03 4.10 10.78
CA GLN A 223 8.10 3.51 11.73
C GLN A 223 8.74 2.38 12.53
N HIS A 224 9.51 1.51 11.86
CA HIS A 224 10.24 0.42 12.49
C HIS A 224 11.30 0.95 13.47
N GLU A 225 12.07 1.97 13.09
CA GLU A 225 13.06 2.61 13.97
C GLU A 225 12.39 3.19 15.23
N ARG A 226 11.29 3.93 15.06
CA ARG A 226 10.52 4.48 16.20
C ARG A 226 9.95 3.40 17.11
N GLN A 227 9.47 2.31 16.52
CA GLN A 227 8.96 1.18 17.30
C GLN A 227 10.09 0.55 18.12
N LYS A 228 11.24 0.31 17.51
CA LYS A 228 12.42 -0.23 18.18
C LYS A 228 12.86 0.65 19.37
N GLU A 229 12.96 1.97 19.17
CA GLU A 229 13.29 2.88 20.28
C GLU A 229 12.23 2.86 21.39
N SER A 230 10.95 2.68 21.05
CA SER A 230 9.88 2.58 22.03
C SER A 230 9.99 1.28 22.85
N GLU A 231 10.39 0.18 22.21
CA GLU A 231 10.63 -1.11 22.87
C GLU A 231 11.83 -1.02 23.81
N GLU A 232 12.92 -0.39 23.39
CA GLU A 232 14.11 -0.13 24.21
C GLU A 232 13.75 0.74 25.43
N ARG A 233 13.06 1.87 25.25
CA ARG A 233 12.58 2.71 26.36
C ARG A 233 11.65 1.95 27.32
N ASN A 234 10.85 1.01 26.81
CA ASN A 234 9.99 0.18 27.66
C ASN A 234 10.83 -0.75 28.54
N GLN A 235 11.87 -1.38 27.99
CA GLN A 235 12.80 -2.21 28.77
C GLN A 235 13.50 -1.39 29.86
N GLU A 236 14.01 -0.20 29.52
CA GLU A 236 14.61 0.71 30.50
C GLU A 236 13.62 1.11 31.61
N LEU A 237 12.37 1.41 31.23
CA LEU A 237 11.32 1.76 32.18
C LEU A 237 10.96 0.58 33.11
N GLN A 238 10.96 -0.65 32.60
CA GLN A 238 10.77 -1.84 33.43
C GLN A 238 11.94 -2.04 34.40
N HIS A 239 13.17 -1.87 33.93
CA HIS A 239 14.36 -1.93 34.77
C HIS A 239 14.30 -0.87 35.88
N LEU A 240 13.99 0.38 35.53
CA LEU A 240 13.89 1.46 36.51
C LEU A 240 12.79 1.21 37.53
N LYS A 241 11.63 0.67 37.12
CA LYS A 241 10.58 0.24 38.06
C LYS A 241 11.11 -0.79 39.06
N GLN A 242 11.87 -1.78 38.61
CA GLN A 242 12.46 -2.78 39.49
C GLN A 242 13.42 -2.15 40.51
N VAL A 243 14.32 -1.26 40.05
CA VAL A 243 15.25 -0.56 40.94
C VAL A 243 14.50 0.32 41.95
N VAL A 244 13.47 1.04 41.53
CA VAL A 244 12.62 1.83 42.44
C VAL A 244 11.95 0.94 43.49
N THR A 245 11.42 -0.22 43.11
CA THR A 245 10.84 -1.16 44.09
C THR A 245 11.87 -1.68 45.08
N GLN A 246 13.11 -1.94 44.64
CA GLN A 246 14.20 -2.35 45.53
C GLN A 246 14.54 -1.26 46.55
N TYR A 247 14.65 0.00 46.12
CA TYR A 247 14.90 1.11 47.05
C TYR A 247 13.75 1.33 48.03
N GLN A 248 12.50 1.17 47.60
CA GLN A 248 11.35 1.24 48.51
C GLN A 248 11.39 0.15 49.59
N GLU A 249 11.80 -1.08 49.23
CA GLU A 249 11.98 -2.19 50.18
C GLU A 249 13.12 -1.92 51.19
N GLN A 250 14.26 -1.42 50.70
CA GLN A 250 15.38 -1.03 51.55
C GLN A 250 14.99 0.06 52.55
N LEU A 251 14.24 1.06 52.10
CA LEU A 251 13.77 2.16 52.93
C LEU A 251 12.83 1.65 54.03
N ARG A 252 11.85 0.80 53.68
CA ARG A 252 10.96 0.13 54.65
C ARG A 252 11.76 -0.69 55.68
N THR A 253 12.79 -1.40 55.25
CA THR A 253 13.63 -2.21 56.14
C THR A 253 14.40 -1.33 57.13
N LEU A 254 14.98 -0.23 56.66
CA LEU A 254 15.67 0.74 57.51
C LEU A 254 14.72 1.43 58.50
N GLU A 255 13.50 1.78 58.07
CA GLU A 255 12.48 2.34 58.95
C GLU A 255 12.12 1.38 60.10
N VAL A 256 11.89 0.10 59.79
CA VAL A 256 11.60 -0.93 60.80
C VAL A 256 12.78 -1.12 61.76
N ASN A 257 14.00 -1.19 61.24
CA ASN A 257 15.20 -1.32 62.07
C ASN A 257 15.41 -0.11 62.98
N ASN A 258 15.20 1.11 62.47
CA ASN A 258 15.31 2.33 63.27
C ASN A 258 14.25 2.37 64.39
N TYR A 259 13.03 1.96 64.08
CA TYR A 259 11.97 1.83 65.08
C TYR A 259 12.33 0.81 66.17
N ALA A 260 12.81 -0.38 65.78
CA ALA A 260 13.23 -1.41 66.72
C ALA A 260 14.37 -0.91 67.64
N LEU A 261 15.41 -0.29 67.06
CA LEU A 261 16.51 0.32 67.82
C LEU A 261 16.02 1.39 68.79
N SER A 262 15.14 2.29 68.34
CA SER A 262 14.55 3.33 69.19
C SER A 262 13.75 2.75 70.35
N MET A 263 12.98 1.68 70.10
CA MET A 263 12.25 0.97 71.15
C MET A 263 13.19 0.30 72.17
N HIS A 264 14.23 -0.39 71.70
CA HIS A 264 15.23 -1.02 72.56
C HIS A 264 15.98 0.02 73.40
N LEU A 265 16.36 1.15 72.81
CA LEU A 265 17.03 2.24 73.52
C LEU A 265 16.16 2.83 74.64
N ARG A 266 14.87 3.04 74.36
CA ARG A 266 13.91 3.50 75.37
C ARG A 266 13.75 2.49 76.50
N GLN A 267 13.70 1.20 76.18
CA GLN A 267 13.62 0.14 77.18
C GLN A 267 14.89 0.09 78.05
N ALA A 268 16.09 0.20 77.45
CA ALA A 268 17.35 0.28 78.18
C ALA A 268 17.37 1.46 79.17
N GLN A 269 16.95 2.66 78.73
CA GLN A 269 16.86 3.86 79.57
C GLN A 269 15.84 3.74 80.71
N GLN A 270 14.75 2.98 80.52
CA GLN A 270 13.76 2.72 81.56
C GLN A 270 14.21 1.62 82.53
N SER A 271 14.95 0.63 82.05
CA SER A 271 15.54 -0.44 82.86
C SER A 271 16.81 -0.03 83.62
N SER A 272 17.45 1.07 83.22
CA SER A 272 18.51 1.72 83.98
C SER A 272 17.94 2.53 85.15
N SER A 273 17.17 1.89 86.02
CA SER A 273 16.93 2.37 87.37
C SER A 273 18.12 1.95 88.23
N ILE A 274 19.25 2.64 88.10
CA ILE A 274 20.26 2.65 89.15
C ILE A 274 19.89 3.81 90.07
N PRO A 275 19.44 3.56 91.32
CA PRO A 275 19.36 4.61 92.32
C PRO A 275 20.77 5.10 92.65
N GLY A 276 21.15 6.24 92.08
CA GLY A 276 22.20 7.14 92.56
C GLY A 276 23.60 6.57 92.78
N HIS A 277 24.49 6.74 91.80
CA HIS A 277 25.84 7.24 92.10
C HIS A 277 26.52 7.73 90.80
N PHE A 278 26.31 9.01 90.45
CA PHE A 278 27.31 9.72 89.65
C PHE A 278 28.40 10.16 90.63
N HIS A 279 29.63 9.69 90.44
CA HIS A 279 30.78 10.25 91.14
C HIS A 279 30.97 11.71 90.68
N PRO A 280 30.89 12.71 91.56
CA PRO A 280 31.33 14.05 91.22
C PRO A 280 32.86 14.07 91.27
N ASP A 281 33.46 14.64 90.24
CA ASP A 281 34.82 15.14 90.15
C ASP A 281 35.89 14.44 91.01
N VAL A 282 36.74 13.66 90.33
CA VAL A 282 38.13 13.48 90.78
C VAL A 282 39.04 13.96 89.64
N PHE A 283 39.85 14.96 89.98
CA PHE A 283 40.84 15.68 89.17
C PHE A 283 41.73 14.80 88.29
#